data_AF-A0A951Z203-F1
#
_entry.id   AF-A0A951Z203-F1
#
_cell.length_a   1.000
_cell.length_b   1.000
_cell.length_c   1.000
_cell.angle_alpha   90.00
_cell.angle_beta   90.00
_cell.angle_gamma   90.00
#
_symmetry.space_group_name_H-M   'P 1'
#
loop_
_entity.id
_entity.type
_entity.pdbx_description
1 polymer ?
#
loop_
_entity_poly.entity_id
_entity_poly.type
_entity_poly.pdbx_seq_one_letter_code
_entity_poly.pdbx_strand_id
1 'polypeptide(L)' 'MGLLGIGTVGGGTFDVLRRNQDEIRRRAGRPIEIVQVADLDVARARDRGGEGGDVVDDARRVIANPDVDVVV' A
#
# COMPACT_ATOMS: atom_id res chain seq x y z
N MET A 1 -0.79 -1.19 6.54
CA MET A 1 -1.71 -0.22 5.89
C MET A 1 -2.24 -0.75 4.55
N GLY A 2 -3.44 -0.33 4.16
CA GLY A 2 -4.06 -0.68 2.88
C GLY A 2 -4.23 0.53 1.98
N LEU A 3 -4.02 0.36 0.67
CA LEU A 3 -4.21 1.43 -0.34
C LEU A 3 -5.41 1.13 -1.24
N LEU A 4 -6.29 2.12 -1.41
CA LEU A 4 -7.40 2.08 -2.37
C LEU A 4 -7.02 2.87 -3.63
N GLY A 5 -6.31 2.18 -4.52
CA GLY A 5 -5.85 2.67 -5.81
C GLY A 5 -4.35 2.97 -5.84
N ILE A 6 -3.71 2.65 -6.96
CA ILE A 6 -2.28 2.91 -7.20
C ILE A 6 -2.05 3.67 -8.52
N GLY A 7 -2.86 4.72 -8.70
CA GLY A 7 -2.66 5.75 -9.73
C GLY A 7 -1.48 6.67 -9.39
N THR A 8 -1.47 7.89 -9.94
CA THR A 8 -0.38 8.85 -9.72
C THR A 8 -0.12 9.15 -8.25
N VAL A 9 -1.18 9.40 -7.46
CA VAL A 9 -1.05 9.71 -6.03
C VAL A 9 -0.70 8.47 -5.22
N GLY A 10 -1.46 7.38 -5.38
CA GLY A 10 -1.21 6.12 -4.65
C GLY A 10 0.18 5.55 -4.93
N GLY A 11 0.64 5.60 -6.19
CA GLY A 11 1.99 5.21 -6.57
C GLY A 11 3.07 6.11 -5.97
N GLY A 12 2.86 7.43 -6.00
CA GLY A 12 3.77 8.37 -5.32
C GLY A 12 3.86 8.12 -3.80
N THR A 13 2.73 7.83 -3.15
CA THR A 13 2.70 7.44 -1.74
C THR A 13 3.46 6.14 -1.50
N PHE A 14 3.25 5.12 -2.34
CA PHE A 14 3.99 3.86 -2.28
C PHE A 14 5.51 4.09 -2.36
N ASP A 15 5.96 4.86 -3.35
CA ASP A 15 7.39 5.14 -3.58
C ASP A 15 8.01 5.92 -2.43
N VAL A 16 7.32 6.93 -1.90
CA VAL A 16 7.80 7.72 -0.77
C VAL A 16 7.93 6.86 0.47
N LEU A 17 6.93 6.02 0.77
CA LEU A 17 6.98 5.12 1.92
C LEU A 17 8.13 4.12 1.79
N ARG A 18 8.31 3.52 0.60
CA ARG A 18 9.41 2.57 0.35
C ARG A 18 10.78 3.22 0.47
N ARG A 19 10.97 4.39 -0.15
CA ARG A 19 12.27 5.09 -0.16
C ARG A 19 12.68 5.62 1.22
N ASN A 20 11.72 5.94 2.08
CA ASN A 20 11.97 6.61 3.36
C ASN A 20 11.71 5.69 4.57
N GLN A 21 11.71 4.36 4.42
CA GLN A 21 11.41 3.42 5.51
C GLN A 21 12.23 3.68 6.78
N ASP A 22 13.53 3.90 6.66
CA ASP A 22 14.40 4.17 7.83
C ASP A 22 14.03 5.47 8.55
N GLU A 23 13.74 6.53 7.78
CA GLU A 23 13.32 7.83 8.29
C GLU A 23 11.96 7.73 8.99
N ILE A 24 11.02 7.04 8.36
CA ILE A 24 9.67 6.79 8.89
C ILE A 24 9.77 6.00 10.18
N ARG A 25 10.54 4.90 10.21
CA ARG A 25 10.73 4.08 11.41
C ARG A 25 11.33 4.91 12.55
N ARG A 26 12.28 5.80 12.27
CA ARG A 26 12.87 6.68 13.30
C ARG A 26 11.85 7.65 13.89
N ARG A 27 10.94 8.21 13.09
CA ARG A 27 9.95 9.21 13.54
C ARG A 27 8.68 8.59 14.12
N ALA A 28 8.15 7.57 13.47
CA ALA A 28 6.91 6.89 13.86
C ALA A 28 7.14 5.80 14.93
N GLY A 29 8.40 5.41 15.17
CA GLY A 29 8.78 4.35 16.10
C GLY A 29 8.51 2.93 15.58
N ARG A 30 7.97 2.79 14.37
CA ARG A 30 7.66 1.51 13.70
C ARG A 30 7.71 1.68 12.17
N PRO A 31 7.99 0.61 11.40
CA PRO A 31 7.85 0.65 9.96
C PRO A 31 6.39 0.89 9.57
N ILE A 32 6.19 1.46 8.38
CA ILE A 32 4.87 1.59 7.77
C ILE A 32 4.88 0.69 6.54
N GLU A 33 4.18 -0.42 6.62
CA GLU A 33 4.17 -1.47 5.59
C GLU A 33 2.81 -1.49 4.87
N ILE A 34 2.86 -1.56 3.54
CA ILE A 34 1.67 -1.66 2.68
C ILE A 34 1.33 -3.13 2.53
N VAL A 35 0.26 -3.57 3.18
CA VAL A 35 -0.10 -5.00 3.26
C VAL A 35 -0.98 -5.43 2.10
N GLN A 36 -1.82 -4.51 1.61
CA GLN A 36 -2.74 -4.79 0.52
C GLN A 36 -3.06 -3.54 -0.29
N VAL A 37 -3.25 -3.69 -1.59
CA VAL A 37 -3.64 -2.63 -2.51
C VAL A 37 -4.87 -3.08 -3.30
N ALA A 38 -5.91 -2.27 -3.35
CA ALA A 38 -7.05 -2.47 -4.24
C ALA A 38 -6.91 -1.58 -5.47
N ASP A 39 -6.93 -2.14 -6.67
CA ASP A 39 -7.01 -1.40 -7.93
C ASP A 39 -7.80 -2.20 -8.97
N LEU A 40 -8.57 -1.51 -9.82
CA LEU A 40 -9.35 -2.17 -10.86
C LEU A 40 -8.47 -2.86 -11.91
N ASP A 41 -7.27 -2.33 -12.15
CA ASP A 41 -6.29 -2.91 -13.06
C ASP A 41 -5.18 -3.61 -12.25
N VAL A 42 -5.47 -4.84 -11.83
CA VAL A 42 -4.60 -5.65 -10.97
C VAL A 42 -3.22 -5.88 -11.59
N ALA A 43 -3.13 -6.09 -12.90
CA ALA A 43 -1.86 -6.34 -13.57
C ALA A 43 -0.95 -5.11 -13.48
N ARG A 44 -1.46 -3.94 -13.88
CA ARG A 44 -0.74 -2.66 -13.76
C ARG A 44 -0.39 -2.34 -12.32
N ALA A 45 -1.28 -2.65 -11.38
CA ALA A 45 -1.08 -2.39 -9.96
C ALA A 45 0.01 -3.27 -9.36
N ARG A 46 0.15 -4.53 -9.78
CA ARG A 46 1.26 -5.41 -9.37
C ARG A 46 2.60 -4.90 -9.87
N ASP A 47 2.66 -4.45 -11.13
CA ASP A 47 3.89 -3.89 -11.70
C ASP A 47 4.36 -2.64 -10.95
N ARG A 48 3.42 -1.82 -10.43
CA ARG A 48 3.73 -0.63 -9.63
C ARG A 48 3.98 -0.90 -8.16
N GLY A 49 3.15 -1.72 -7.53
CA GLY A 49 3.19 -2.02 -6.10
C GLY A 49 4.34 -2.92 -5.69
N GLY A 50 5.10 -3.46 -6.66
CA GLY A 50 6.21 -4.36 -6.41
C GLY A 50 5.81 -5.58 -5.56
N GLU A 51 6.79 -6.17 -4.87
CA GLU A 51 6.55 -7.30 -3.94
C GLU A 51 5.94 -6.88 -2.59
N GLY A 52 5.44 -5.64 -2.47
CA GLY A 52 5.14 -5.02 -1.18
C GLY A 52 3.90 -5.56 -0.48
N GLY A 53 2.87 -6.00 -1.22
CA GLY A 53 1.60 -6.46 -0.64
C GLY A 53 0.67 -7.12 -1.64
N ASP A 54 -0.39 -7.76 -1.14
CA ASP A 54 -1.39 -8.43 -1.98
C ASP A 54 -2.18 -7.40 -2.81
N VAL A 55 -2.43 -7.69 -4.08
CA VAL A 55 -3.17 -6.79 -4.98
C VAL A 55 -4.50 -7.43 -5.34
N VAL A 56 -5.58 -6.72 -5.02
CA VAL A 56 -6.96 -7.15 -5.19
C VAL A 56 -7.73 -6.18 -6.08
N ASP A 57 -8.83 -6.65 -6.65
CA ASP A 57 -9.74 -5.88 -7.51
C ASP A 57 -10.96 -5.30 -6.76
N ASP A 58 -11.13 -5.65 -5.48
CA ASP A 58 -12.22 -5.16 -4.62
C ASP A 58 -11.69 -4.46 -3.36
N ALA A 59 -11.97 -3.17 -3.25
CA ALA A 59 -11.64 -2.34 -2.10
C ALA A 59 -12.20 -2.89 -0.77
N ARG A 60 -13.33 -3.61 -0.81
CA ARG A 60 -13.91 -4.21 0.41
C ARG A 60 -13.00 -5.26 1.02
N ARG A 61 -12.16 -5.93 0.22
CA ARG A 61 -11.19 -6.90 0.72
C ARG A 61 -10.11 -6.22 1.55
N VAL A 62 -9.68 -5.01 1.17
CA VAL A 62 -8.73 -4.20 1.94
C VAL A 62 -9.34 -3.72 3.26
N ILE A 63 -10.59 -3.26 3.22
CA ILE A 63 -11.30 -2.78 4.42
C ILE A 63 -11.55 -3.93 5.42
N ALA A 64 -11.82 -5.13 4.92
CA ALA A 64 -12.07 -6.31 5.74
C ALA A 64 -10.79 -7.03 6.19
N ASN A 65 -9.61 -6.60 5.75
CA ASN A 65 -8.35 -7.27 6.06
C ASN A 65 -7.91 -6.95 7.50
N PRO A 66 -7.82 -7.95 8.41
CA PRO A 66 -7.44 -7.73 9.80
C PRO A 66 -5.99 -7.24 9.98
N ASP A 67 -5.13 -7.43 8.97
CA ASP A 67 -3.74 -6.96 8.99
C ASP A 67 -3.62 -5.48 8.55
N VAL A 68 -4.74 -4.85 8.13
CA VAL A 68 -4.77 -3.45 7.71
C VAL A 68 -5.21 -2.55 8.88
N ASP A 69 -4.24 -1.85 9.49
CA ASP A 69 -4.53 -0.89 10.58
C ASP A 69 -5.14 0.44 10.09
N VAL A 70 -4.77 0.86 8.87
CA VAL A 70 -5.12 2.16 8.28
C VAL A 70 -5.37 1.98 6.78
N VAL A 71 -6.45 2.57 6.29
CA VAL A 71 -6.82 2.61 4.86
C VAL A 71 -6.61 4.02 4.31
N VAL A 72 -5.98 4.13 3.14
CA VAL A 72 -5.75 5.38 2.41
C VAL A 72 -6.27 5.26 0.98
#